data_AF-A0AA95I6E4-F1
#
_entry.id   AF-A0AA95I6E4-F1
#
_cell.length_a   1.000
_cell.length_b   1.000
_cell.length_c   1.000
_cell.angle_alpha   90.00
_cell.angle_beta   90.00
_cell.angle_gamma   90.00
#
_symmetry.space_group_name_H-M   'P 1'
#
loop_
_entity.id
_entity.type
_entity.pdbx_description
1 polymer ?
#
loop_
_entity_poly.entity_id
_entity_poly.type
_entity_poly.pdbx_seq_one_letter_code
_entity_poly.pdbx_strand_id
1 'polypeptide(L)'
;MDEQFISRITKINWFANCGKLPEAKISFEYTTVENWKKALKQSDGKYWEQITQEVDNELSEYLLINHPKRYKEWNKYAKEGRDIIDKLVVPNVTNYLNDNKLPQSLLNNVKWDIIGALMENNYRNERQPAFFMELFKVYESGNFPCGWKGSWPNGKLIVY
;
A
#
# COMPACT_ATOMS: atom_id res chain seq x y z
N MET A 1 13.55 5.79 -10.58
CA MET A 1 12.36 6.03 -9.73
C MET A 1 12.57 7.29 -8.88
N ASP A 2 11.51 7.91 -8.36
CA ASP A 2 11.57 9.18 -7.62
C ASP A 2 12.31 9.05 -6.27
N GLU A 3 13.49 9.68 -6.15
CA GLU A 3 14.33 9.60 -4.96
C GLU A 3 13.68 10.20 -3.70
N GLN A 4 12.84 11.24 -3.86
CA GLN A 4 12.14 11.83 -2.71
C GLN A 4 11.12 10.85 -2.14
N PHE A 5 10.42 10.13 -3.01
CA PHE A 5 9.48 9.10 -2.59
C PHE A 5 10.19 7.92 -1.93
N ILE A 6 11.33 7.47 -2.49
CA ILE A 6 12.15 6.42 -1.87
C ILE A 6 12.64 6.86 -0.47
N SER A 7 13.06 8.11 -0.30
CA SER A 7 13.48 8.63 1.01
C SER A 7 12.35 8.56 2.03
N ARG A 8 11.09 8.77 1.64
CA ARG A 8 9.93 8.61 2.53
C ARG A 8 9.77 7.18 3.01
N ILE A 9 9.92 6.18 2.12
CA ILE A 9 9.87 4.76 2.47
C ILE A 9 10.90 4.42 3.56
N THR A 10 12.13 4.92 3.43
CA THR A 10 13.20 4.64 4.42
C THR A 10 12.96 5.21 5.81
N LYS A 11 12.06 6.21 5.93
CA LYS A 11 11.76 6.90 7.19
C LYS A 11 10.54 6.29 7.91
N ILE A 12 9.87 5.32 7.30
CA ILE A 12 8.69 4.69 7.89
C ILE A 12 9.10 3.93 9.15
N ASN A 13 8.48 4.30 10.27
CA ASN A 13 8.55 3.54 11.50
C ASN A 13 7.43 2.48 11.50
N TRP A 14 7.70 1.36 10.83
CA TRP A 14 6.72 0.33 10.51
C TRP A 14 5.92 -0.11 11.74
N PHE A 15 4.59 0.06 11.66
CA PHE A 15 3.60 -0.41 12.64
C PHE A 15 3.71 0.18 14.05
N ALA A 16 4.54 1.19 14.28
CA ALA A 16 4.78 1.79 15.59
C ALA A 16 3.54 2.43 16.25
N ASN A 17 2.50 2.71 15.46
CA ASN A 17 1.26 3.33 15.88
C ASN A 17 0.02 2.46 15.64
N CYS A 18 0.20 1.18 15.29
CA CYS A 18 -0.92 0.25 15.22
C CYS A 18 -1.69 0.19 16.55
N GLY A 19 -3.02 0.28 16.49
CA GLY A 19 -3.93 0.42 17.62
C GLY A 19 -4.20 1.87 18.03
N LYS A 20 -3.54 2.84 17.40
CA LYS A 20 -3.79 4.29 17.57
C LYS A 20 -4.43 4.88 16.31
N LEU A 21 -5.00 6.08 16.44
CA LEU A 21 -5.51 6.82 15.29
C LEU A 21 -4.33 7.25 14.39
N PRO A 22 -4.46 7.12 13.06
CA PRO A 22 -3.46 7.64 12.12
C PRO A 22 -3.28 9.15 12.28
N GLU A 23 -2.03 9.59 12.38
CA GLU A 23 -1.69 11.02 12.37
C GLU A 23 -1.74 11.60 10.95
N ALA A 24 -1.64 10.74 9.93
CA ALA A 24 -1.65 11.16 8.54
C ALA A 24 -3.03 11.65 8.10
N LYS A 25 -3.05 12.69 7.26
CA LYS A 25 -4.27 13.16 6.60
C LYS A 25 -4.62 12.21 5.43
N ILE A 26 -5.40 11.19 5.76
CA ILE A 26 -5.98 10.23 4.82
C ILE A 26 -7.20 10.87 4.16
N SER A 27 -7.30 10.78 2.83
CA SER A 27 -8.41 11.37 2.07
C SER A 27 -9.69 10.54 2.16
N PHE A 28 -9.57 9.22 2.38
CA PHE A 28 -10.70 8.35 2.59
C PHE A 28 -11.29 8.49 4.00
N GLU A 29 -12.60 8.30 4.11
CA GLU A 29 -13.17 7.94 5.40
C GLU A 29 -12.55 6.62 5.87
N TYR A 30 -12.29 6.51 7.18
CA TYR A 30 -11.73 5.29 7.74
C TYR A 30 -12.40 4.89 9.06
N THR A 31 -12.25 3.62 9.39
CA THR A 31 -12.54 3.03 10.70
C THR A 31 -11.29 2.32 11.20
N THR A 32 -11.19 2.11 12.51
CA THR A 32 -10.07 1.38 13.08
C THR A 32 -10.45 0.00 13.59
N VAL A 33 -9.46 -0.89 13.66
CA VAL A 33 -9.51 -2.14 14.43
C VAL A 33 -8.46 -2.08 15.54
N GLU A 34 -8.65 -2.84 16.61
CA GLU A 34 -7.85 -2.67 17.84
C GLU A 34 -6.70 -3.68 18.01
N ASN A 35 -6.57 -4.68 17.12
CA ASN A 35 -5.49 -5.67 17.22
C ASN A 35 -5.17 -6.36 15.89
N TRP A 36 -3.99 -6.97 15.84
CA TRP A 36 -3.51 -7.77 14.70
C TRP A 36 -4.45 -8.90 14.30
N LYS A 37 -5.13 -9.56 15.25
CA LYS A 37 -6.07 -10.64 14.91
C LYS A 37 -7.22 -10.14 14.03
N LYS A 38 -7.78 -8.97 14.34
CA LYS A 38 -8.81 -8.34 13.50
C LYS A 38 -8.22 -7.79 12.21
N ALA A 39 -7.05 -7.15 12.26
CA ALA A 39 -6.38 -6.63 11.07
C ALA A 39 -6.11 -7.74 10.03
N LEU A 40 -5.54 -8.87 10.46
CA LEU A 40 -5.25 -10.03 9.61
C LEU A 40 -6.52 -10.61 8.99
N LYS A 41 -7.61 -10.72 9.76
CA LYS A 41 -8.90 -11.20 9.23
C LYS A 41 -9.40 -10.32 8.08
N GLN A 42 -9.16 -9.01 8.15
CA GLN A 42 -9.55 -8.08 7.09
C GLN A 42 -8.58 -8.15 5.91
N SER A 43 -7.26 -8.15 6.18
CA SER A 43 -6.24 -8.06 5.13
C SER A 43 -6.14 -9.33 4.30
N ASP A 44 -6.48 -10.49 4.89
CA ASP A 44 -6.54 -11.78 4.20
C ASP A 44 -7.93 -12.02 3.56
N GLY A 45 -8.82 -11.04 3.63
CA GLY A 45 -10.18 -11.13 3.09
C GLY A 45 -10.20 -10.98 1.57
N LYS A 46 -10.91 -11.87 0.88
CA LYS A 46 -11.10 -11.82 -0.59
C LYS A 46 -11.62 -10.48 -1.10
N TYR A 47 -12.45 -9.79 -0.32
CA TYR A 47 -12.99 -8.51 -0.73
C TYR A 47 -11.90 -7.42 -0.77
N TRP A 48 -10.96 -7.45 0.17
CA TRP A 48 -9.82 -6.53 0.15
C TRP A 48 -8.90 -6.81 -1.03
N GLU A 49 -8.57 -8.08 -1.27
CA GLU A 49 -7.79 -8.52 -2.43
C GLU A 49 -8.41 -8.01 -3.74
N GLN A 50 -9.72 -8.22 -3.92
CA GLN A 50 -10.46 -7.77 -5.11
C GLN A 50 -10.34 -6.26 -5.34
N ILE A 51 -10.50 -5.44 -4.28
CA ILE A 51 -10.40 -3.98 -4.40
C ILE A 51 -9.00 -3.55 -4.82
N THR A 52 -7.97 -4.03 -4.13
CA THR A 52 -6.60 -3.62 -4.46
C THR A 52 -6.19 -4.07 -5.87
N GLN A 53 -6.68 -5.22 -6.34
CA GLN A 53 -6.48 -5.69 -7.70
C GLN A 53 -7.25 -4.86 -8.73
N GLU A 54 -8.51 -4.51 -8.46
CA GLU A 54 -9.33 -3.64 -9.32
C GLU A 54 -8.63 -2.29 -9.54
N VAL A 55 -8.12 -1.67 -8.47
CA VAL A 55 -7.38 -0.41 -8.56
C VAL A 55 -6.10 -0.51 -9.40
N ASP A 56 -5.29 -1.56 -9.19
CA ASP A 56 -4.06 -1.75 -9.98
C ASP A 56 -4.38 -1.95 -11.47
N ASN A 57 -5.40 -2.77 -11.75
CA ASN A 57 -5.90 -3.00 -13.10
C ASN A 57 -6.36 -1.69 -13.75
N GLU A 58 -7.17 -0.89 -13.06
CA GLU A 58 -7.64 0.40 -13.57
C GLU A 58 -6.49 1.32 -14.00
N LEU A 59 -5.42 1.41 -13.20
CA LEU A 59 -4.25 2.22 -13.56
C LEU A 59 -3.58 1.67 -14.81
N SER A 60 -3.35 0.36 -14.87
CA SER A 60 -2.69 -0.29 -16.00
C SER A 60 -3.49 -0.14 -17.31
N GLU A 61 -4.81 -0.34 -17.25
CA GLU A 61 -5.72 -0.21 -18.39
C GLU A 61 -5.80 1.24 -18.88
N TYR A 62 -5.89 2.19 -17.94
CA TYR A 62 -5.86 3.61 -18.28
C TYR A 62 -4.59 3.98 -19.03
N LEU A 63 -3.42 3.53 -18.55
CA LEU A 63 -2.14 3.79 -19.21
C LEU A 63 -2.04 3.11 -20.57
N LEU A 64 -2.53 1.89 -20.71
CA LEU A 64 -2.53 1.17 -21.98
C LEU A 64 -3.34 1.92 -23.05
N ILE A 65 -4.52 2.43 -22.69
CA ILE A 65 -5.44 3.12 -23.60
C ILE A 65 -4.95 4.55 -23.90
N ASN A 66 -4.59 5.32 -22.87
CA ASN A 66 -4.38 6.76 -22.99
C ASN A 66 -2.89 7.15 -23.16
N HIS A 67 -1.98 6.34 -22.63
CA HIS A 67 -0.54 6.62 -22.62
C HIS A 67 0.29 5.39 -23.04
N PRO A 68 0.03 4.75 -24.20
CA PRO A 68 0.63 3.47 -24.58
C PRO A 68 2.16 3.49 -24.64
N LYS A 69 2.77 4.65 -24.95
CA LYS A 69 4.23 4.82 -24.91
C LYS A 69 4.79 4.69 -23.49
N ARG A 70 4.11 5.25 -22.49
CA ARG A 70 4.50 5.20 -21.07
C ARG A 70 4.14 3.86 -20.43
N TYR A 71 3.04 3.23 -20.87
CA TYR A 71 2.69 1.87 -20.46
C TYR A 71 3.79 0.85 -20.79
N LYS A 72 4.54 1.01 -21.88
CA LYS A 72 5.69 0.13 -22.21
C LYS A 72 6.76 0.08 -21.11
N GLU A 73 6.83 1.08 -20.25
CA GLU A 73 7.76 1.12 -19.12
C GLU A 73 7.22 0.43 -17.85
N TRP A 74 5.97 -0.04 -17.85
CA TRP A 74 5.30 -0.62 -16.68
C TRP A 74 6.13 -1.73 -16.04
N ASN A 75 6.56 -2.71 -16.84
CA ASN A 75 7.36 -3.84 -16.35
C ASN A 75 8.73 -3.42 -15.82
N LYS A 76 9.34 -2.36 -16.41
CA LYS A 76 10.60 -1.80 -15.93
C LYS A 76 10.41 -1.20 -14.54
N TYR A 77 9.42 -0.32 -14.37
CA TYR A 77 9.16 0.31 -13.07
C TYR A 77 8.70 -0.70 -12.01
N ALA A 78 7.85 -1.67 -12.38
CA ALA A 78 7.45 -2.73 -11.47
C ALA A 78 8.64 -3.59 -11.01
N LYS A 79 9.63 -3.82 -11.88
CA LYS A 79 10.88 -4.52 -11.50
C LYS A 79 11.73 -3.67 -10.57
N GLU A 80 12.05 -2.43 -10.96
CA GLU A 80 12.84 -1.51 -10.13
C GLU A 80 12.19 -1.31 -8.74
N GLY A 81 10.86 -1.29 -8.67
CA GLY A 81 10.11 -1.12 -7.42
C GLY A 81 10.23 -2.33 -6.51
N ARG A 82 10.20 -3.55 -7.07
CA ARG A 82 10.46 -4.79 -6.30
C ARG A 82 11.89 -4.81 -5.75
N ASP A 83 12.88 -4.41 -6.54
CA ASP A 83 14.27 -4.32 -6.08
C ASP A 83 14.42 -3.33 -4.89
N ILE A 84 13.71 -2.19 -4.94
CA ILE A 84 13.62 -1.22 -3.85
C ILE A 84 12.98 -1.83 -2.60
N ILE A 85 11.85 -2.51 -2.77
CA ILE A 85 11.11 -3.15 -1.67
C ILE A 85 11.95 -4.22 -0.99
N ASP A 86 12.58 -5.10 -1.77
CA ASP A 86 13.41 -6.19 -1.22
C ASP A 86 14.63 -5.65 -0.48
N LYS A 87 15.19 -4.51 -0.92
CA LYS A 87 16.32 -3.87 -0.25
C LYS A 87 15.93 -3.07 1.00
N LEU A 88 14.82 -2.32 0.97
CA LEU A 88 14.53 -1.28 1.98
C LEU A 88 13.35 -1.62 2.90
N VAL A 89 12.36 -2.37 2.41
CA VAL A 89 11.12 -2.66 3.14
C VAL A 89 11.23 -4.02 3.83
N VAL A 90 11.63 -5.05 3.08
CA VAL A 90 11.66 -6.44 3.57
C VAL A 90 12.43 -6.60 4.89
N PRO A 91 13.68 -6.10 5.04
CA PRO A 91 14.42 -6.31 6.28
C PRO A 91 13.70 -5.72 7.51
N ASN A 92 13.16 -4.51 7.39
CA ASN A 92 12.51 -3.80 8.49
C ASN A 92 11.18 -4.46 8.88
N VAL A 93 10.36 -4.78 7.89
CA VAL A 93 9.05 -5.41 8.11
C VAL A 93 9.26 -6.83 8.65
N THR A 94 10.14 -7.64 8.08
CA THR A 94 10.42 -9.00 8.55
C THR A 94 10.92 -9.02 9.99
N ASN A 95 11.80 -8.09 10.38
CA ASN A 95 12.26 -7.98 11.77
C ASN A 95 11.08 -7.72 12.71
N TYR A 96 10.25 -6.72 12.40
CA TYR A 96 9.05 -6.43 13.19
C TYR A 96 8.11 -7.65 13.30
N LEU A 97 7.86 -8.35 12.19
CA LEU A 97 7.00 -9.53 12.17
C LEU A 97 7.55 -10.65 13.06
N ASN A 98 8.87 -10.89 13.03
CA ASN A 98 9.53 -11.89 13.86
C ASN A 98 9.45 -11.54 15.35
N ASP A 99 9.81 -10.30 15.70
CA ASP A 99 9.83 -9.82 17.09
C ASP A 99 8.43 -9.89 17.74
N ASN A 100 7.38 -9.68 16.93
CA ASN A 100 5.99 -9.68 17.38
C ASN A 100 5.25 -11.00 17.11
N LYS A 101 5.93 -12.04 16.60
CA LYS A 101 5.35 -13.36 16.28
C LYS A 101 4.14 -13.28 15.33
N LEU A 102 4.22 -12.41 14.33
CA LEU A 102 3.18 -12.20 13.33
C LEU A 102 3.43 -13.07 12.09
N PRO A 103 2.37 -13.40 11.32
CA PRO A 103 2.51 -14.23 10.14
C PRO A 103 3.28 -13.51 9.04
N GLN A 104 4.19 -14.23 8.38
CA GLN A 104 4.97 -13.70 7.26
C GLN A 104 4.13 -13.39 6.03
N SER A 105 2.89 -13.90 5.93
CA SER A 105 1.95 -13.50 4.88
C SER A 105 1.67 -12.00 4.87
N LEU A 106 1.77 -11.32 6.02
CA LEU A 106 1.61 -9.88 6.11
C LEU A 106 2.63 -9.12 5.27
N LEU A 107 3.85 -9.65 5.14
CA LEU A 107 4.86 -9.05 4.28
C LEU A 107 4.37 -8.96 2.83
N ASN A 108 3.61 -9.95 2.34
CA ASN A 108 3.08 -9.90 0.97
C ASN A 108 2.10 -8.75 0.78
N ASN A 109 1.26 -8.46 1.79
CA ASN A 109 0.33 -7.33 1.76
C ASN A 109 1.11 -6.01 1.71
N VAL A 110 2.13 -5.86 2.55
CA VAL A 110 3.00 -4.66 2.53
C VAL A 110 3.71 -4.52 1.18
N LYS A 111 4.26 -5.60 0.63
CA LYS A 111 4.92 -5.58 -0.68
C LYS A 111 3.95 -5.12 -1.78
N TRP A 112 2.72 -5.64 -1.77
CA TRP A 112 1.66 -5.28 -2.72
C TRP A 112 1.26 -3.80 -2.62
N ASP A 113 1.04 -3.31 -1.41
CA ASP A 113 0.65 -1.91 -1.20
C ASP A 113 1.77 -0.94 -1.61
N ILE A 114 3.02 -1.24 -1.23
CA ILE A 114 4.17 -0.38 -1.53
C ILE A 114 4.51 -0.40 -3.03
N ILE A 115 4.38 -1.55 -3.71
CA ILE A 115 4.58 -1.56 -5.17
C ILE A 115 3.49 -0.74 -5.87
N GLY A 116 2.23 -0.86 -5.45
CA GLY A 116 1.14 -0.04 -5.97
C GLY A 116 1.41 1.45 -5.78
N ALA A 117 1.90 1.86 -4.61
CA ALA A 117 2.21 3.27 -4.32
C ALA A 117 3.37 3.79 -5.16
N LEU A 118 4.41 2.97 -5.38
CA LEU A 118 5.52 3.28 -6.29
C LEU A 118 5.01 3.46 -7.72
N MET A 119 4.11 2.59 -8.18
CA MET A 119 3.52 2.67 -9.52
C MET A 119 2.66 3.92 -9.68
N GLU A 120 1.74 4.20 -8.76
CA GLU A 120 0.95 5.44 -8.78
C GLU A 120 1.86 6.68 -8.77
N ASN A 121 2.90 6.72 -7.94
CA ASN A 121 3.82 7.85 -7.88
C ASN A 121 4.63 8.04 -9.18
N ASN A 122 5.03 6.95 -9.84
CA ASN A 122 5.76 6.99 -11.11
C ASN A 122 4.91 7.52 -12.26
N TYR A 123 3.60 7.22 -12.23
CA TYR A 123 2.64 7.60 -13.26
C TYR A 123 1.76 8.80 -12.88
N ARG A 124 2.15 9.54 -11.84
CA ARG A 124 1.37 10.69 -11.31
C ARG A 124 1.11 11.81 -12.31
N ASN A 125 1.92 11.90 -13.37
CA ASN A 125 1.77 12.90 -14.43
C ASN A 125 0.73 12.46 -15.48
N GLU A 126 0.49 11.16 -15.60
CA GLU A 126 -0.49 10.55 -16.51
C GLU A 126 -1.85 10.36 -15.83
N ARG A 127 -1.87 9.88 -14.58
CA ARG A 127 -3.08 9.72 -13.78
C ARG A 127 -2.78 10.12 -12.34
N GLN A 128 -3.63 10.96 -11.76
CA GLN A 128 -3.46 11.35 -10.36
C GLN A 128 -3.51 10.12 -9.45
N PRO A 129 -2.57 9.98 -8.49
CA PRO A 129 -2.63 8.93 -7.48
C PRO A 129 -3.92 8.99 -6.69
N ALA A 130 -4.51 7.84 -6.36
CA ALA A 130 -5.84 7.80 -5.75
C ALA A 130 -5.93 6.87 -4.55
N PHE A 131 -5.32 5.68 -4.60
CA PHE A 131 -5.60 4.65 -3.60
C PHE A 131 -4.33 4.15 -2.91
N PHE A 132 -3.35 3.64 -3.65
CA PHE A 132 -2.15 3.10 -3.02
C PHE A 132 -1.30 4.19 -2.35
N MET A 133 -1.30 5.40 -2.89
CA MET A 133 -0.68 6.55 -2.22
C MET A 133 -1.41 6.96 -0.93
N GLU A 134 -2.71 6.69 -0.80
CA GLU A 134 -3.43 6.86 0.47
C GLU A 134 -3.08 5.75 1.46
N LEU A 135 -2.94 4.50 1.00
CA LEU A 135 -2.43 3.40 1.85
C LEU A 135 -1.01 3.71 2.33
N PHE A 136 -0.17 4.29 1.47
CA PHE A 136 1.18 4.70 1.83
C PHE A 136 1.21 5.72 2.97
N LYS A 137 0.27 6.68 2.99
CA LYS A 137 0.15 7.65 4.11
C LYS A 137 -0.15 6.96 5.43
N VAL A 138 -0.96 5.89 5.42
CA VAL A 138 -1.23 5.06 6.61
C VAL A 138 0.07 4.45 7.13
N TYR A 139 0.87 3.86 6.24
CA TYR A 139 2.18 3.32 6.59
C TYR A 139 3.13 4.41 7.12
N GLU A 140 3.18 5.59 6.51
CA GLU A 140 3.99 6.73 6.99
C GLU A 140 3.62 7.16 8.41
N SER A 141 2.35 7.05 8.79
CA SER A 141 1.93 7.29 10.18
C SER A 141 2.25 6.15 11.15
N GLY A 142 2.86 5.05 10.68
CA GLY A 142 3.16 3.87 11.49
C GLY A 142 1.95 2.98 11.73
N ASN A 143 0.91 3.08 10.92
CA ASN A 143 -0.29 2.25 10.98
C ASN A 143 -0.29 1.21 9.84
N PHE A 144 -1.28 0.31 9.84
CA PHE A 144 -1.46 -0.72 8.82
C PHE A 144 -2.84 -0.60 8.14
N PRO A 145 -2.90 -0.32 6.83
CA PRO A 145 -4.15 -0.45 6.07
C PRO A 145 -4.48 -1.94 5.93
N CYS A 146 -5.69 -2.34 6.32
CA CYS A 146 -6.01 -3.76 6.44
C CYS A 146 -7.33 -4.16 5.81
N GLY A 147 -8.08 -3.28 5.17
CA GLY A 147 -9.33 -3.68 4.52
C GLY A 147 -10.22 -2.53 4.08
N TRP A 148 -11.40 -2.88 3.58
CA TRP A 148 -12.44 -1.92 3.19
C TRP A 148 -13.80 -2.33 3.78
N LYS A 149 -14.53 -1.35 4.33
CA LYS A 149 -15.86 -1.54 4.90
C LYS A 149 -16.91 -0.85 4.03
N GLY A 150 -17.93 -1.60 3.63
CA GLY A 150 -18.97 -1.12 2.72
C GLY A 150 -18.59 -1.35 1.26
N SER A 151 -19.33 -0.75 0.32
CA SER A 151 -19.10 -0.95 -1.11
C SER A 151 -18.03 -0.01 -1.65
N TRP A 152 -17.03 -0.55 -2.33
CA TRP A 152 -16.10 0.22 -3.17
C TRP A 152 -16.87 0.97 -4.29
N PRO A 153 -16.55 2.24 -4.60
CA PRO A 153 -15.56 3.11 -3.95
C PRO A 153 -16.12 3.97 -2.78
N ASN A 154 -17.41 3.85 -2.45
CA ASN A 154 -18.11 4.70 -1.48
C ASN A 154 -18.08 4.19 -0.02
N GLY A 155 -17.05 3.40 0.34
CA GLY A 155 -16.91 2.80 1.67
C GLY A 155 -15.86 3.49 2.53
N LYS A 156 -15.35 2.75 3.53
CA LYS A 156 -14.35 3.24 4.47
C LYS A 156 -13.13 2.33 4.48
N LEU A 157 -11.94 2.93 4.48
CA LEU A 157 -10.70 2.21 4.74
C LEU A 157 -10.71 1.65 6.17
N ILE A 158 -10.23 0.43 6.34
CA ILE A 158 -10.02 -0.16 7.67
C ILE A 158 -8.53 -0.05 7.99
N VAL A 159 -8.21 0.60 9.10
CA VAL A 159 -6.84 0.84 9.55
C VAL A 159 -6.61 0.16 10.91
N TYR A 160 -5.43 -0.42 11.09
CA TYR A 160 -4.93 -0.82 12.40
C TYR A 160 -3.86 0.15 12.88
#